data_AF-A0A1I4VBW5-F1
#
_entry.id   AF-A0A1I4VBW5-F1
#
_cell.length_a   1.000
_cell.length_b   1.000
_cell.length_c   1.000
_cell.angle_alpha   90.00
_cell.angle_beta   90.00
_cell.angle_gamma   90.00
#
_symmetry.space_group_name_H-M   'P 1'
#
loop_
_entity.id
_entity.type
_entity.pdbx_description
1 polymer ?
#
loop_
_entity_poly.entity_id
_entity_poly.type
_entity_poly.pdbx_seq_one_letter_code
_entity_poly.pdbx_strand_id
1 'polypeptide(L)'
;MSPELRELFEIKQEDKEKKVSQPTDQNVKNHILIRLAVVIIGTLGFVFLININESQGWEVVALLIFMAIFHAIWLLYIIIEAVILQSKKKFMLRNINLIFILILLLIYGIGGIFLFGFA
;
A
#
# COMPACT_ATOMS: atom_id res chain seq x y z
N MET A 1 25.05 -36.23 -27.06
CA MET A 1 25.36 -35.28 -25.96
C MET A 1 26.17 -36.05 -24.93
N SER A 2 27.34 -35.56 -24.51
CA SER A 2 28.17 -36.27 -23.53
C SER A 2 27.55 -36.18 -22.12
N PRO A 3 27.68 -37.22 -21.28
CA PRO A 3 27.12 -37.25 -19.93
C PRO A 3 27.56 -36.06 -19.07
N GLU A 4 28.83 -35.66 -19.20
CA GLU A 4 29.44 -34.56 -18.44
C GLU A 4 28.83 -33.19 -18.76
N LEU A 5 28.46 -32.95 -20.03
CA LEU A 5 27.78 -31.71 -20.41
C LEU A 5 26.36 -31.66 -19.84
N ARG A 6 25.68 -32.80 -19.77
CA ARG A 6 24.34 -32.89 -19.18
C ARG A 6 24.36 -32.61 -17.68
N GLU A 7 25.33 -33.17 -16.94
CA GLU A 7 25.54 -32.81 -15.53
C GLU A 7 25.85 -31.33 -15.35
N LEU A 8 26.72 -30.73 -16.17
CA LEU A 8 27.01 -29.29 -16.11
C LEU A 8 25.78 -28.41 -16.38
N PHE A 9 24.89 -28.84 -17.28
CA PHE A 9 23.63 -28.13 -17.54
C PHE A 9 22.62 -28.31 -16.41
N GLU A 10 22.51 -29.52 -15.84
CA GLU A 10 21.66 -29.83 -14.68
C GLU A 10 22.13 -29.06 -13.43
N ILE A 11 23.44 -29.00 -13.15
CA ILE A 11 24.03 -28.21 -12.05
C ILE A 11 23.79 -26.71 -12.26
N LYS A 12 23.97 -26.20 -13.48
CA LYS A 12 23.75 -24.78 -13.80
C LYS A 12 22.27 -24.40 -13.79
N GLN A 13 21.36 -25.36 -13.99
CA GLN A 13 19.92 -25.19 -13.82
C GLN A 13 19.53 -25.22 -12.34
N GLU A 14 20.04 -26.17 -11.54
CA GLU A 14 19.81 -26.21 -10.10
C GLU A 14 20.33 -24.94 -9.39
N ASP A 15 21.49 -24.41 -9.77
CA ASP A 15 22.03 -23.16 -9.21
C ASP A 15 21.24 -21.91 -9.62
N LYS A 16 20.54 -21.97 -10.76
CA LYS A 16 19.61 -20.92 -11.20
C LYS A 16 18.25 -21.06 -10.52
N GLU A 17 17.77 -22.27 -10.29
CA GLU A 17 16.51 -22.55 -9.59
C GLU A 17 16.63 -22.31 -8.07
N LYS A 18 17.76 -22.66 -7.43
CA LYS A 18 18.03 -22.33 -6.01
C LYS A 18 18.15 -20.83 -5.74
N LYS A 19 18.39 -20.00 -6.77
CA LYS A 19 18.33 -18.53 -6.67
C LYS A 19 16.92 -17.95 -6.86
N VAL A 20 15.92 -18.79 -7.15
CA VAL A 20 14.51 -18.40 -7.12
C VAL A 20 14.07 -18.37 -5.66
N SER A 21 14.37 -17.24 -5.02
CA SER A 21 13.68 -16.70 -3.86
C SER A 21 13.41 -17.70 -2.73
N GLN A 22 14.42 -17.95 -1.90
CA GLN A 22 14.10 -18.11 -0.48
C GLN A 22 13.23 -16.91 -0.08
N PRO A 23 12.04 -17.11 0.53
CA PRO A 23 11.29 -16.00 1.04
C PRO A 23 12.18 -15.35 2.08
N THR A 24 12.73 -14.17 1.76
CA THR A 24 13.26 -13.28 2.78
C THR A 24 12.11 -13.17 3.77
N ASP A 25 12.37 -13.44 5.05
CA ASP A 25 11.36 -13.34 6.12
C ASP A 25 10.78 -11.93 6.10
N GLN A 26 9.74 -11.75 5.30
CA GLN A 26 9.09 -10.49 5.03
C GLN A 26 8.03 -10.43 6.09
N ASN A 27 8.20 -9.52 7.05
CA ASN A 27 7.25 -9.33 8.13
C ASN A 27 5.95 -8.70 7.61
N VAL A 28 5.18 -9.49 6.87
CA VAL A 28 3.94 -9.15 6.19
C VAL A 28 2.88 -8.69 7.19
N LYS A 29 2.83 -9.33 8.37
CA LYS A 29 1.87 -8.96 9.43
C LYS A 29 2.12 -7.54 9.91
N ASN A 30 3.36 -7.20 10.28
CA ASN A 30 3.68 -5.83 10.69
C ASN A 30 3.47 -4.83 9.56
N HIS A 31 3.76 -5.22 8.31
CA HIS A 31 3.51 -4.39 7.14
C HIS A 31 2.03 -4.01 7.02
N ILE A 32 1.13 -4.98 7.12
CA ILE A 32 -0.33 -4.73 7.07
C ILE A 32 -0.78 -3.91 8.28
N LEU A 33 -0.33 -4.27 9.48
CA LEU A 33 -0.73 -3.61 10.73
C LEU A 33 -0.38 -2.12 10.74
N ILE A 34 0.85 -1.76 10.34
CA ILE A 34 1.28 -0.36 10.29
C ILE A 34 0.40 0.45 9.33
N ARG A 35 0.05 -0.12 8.16
CA ARG A 35 -0.81 0.58 7.18
C ARG A 35 -2.20 0.82 7.68
N LEU A 36 -2.80 -0.20 8.27
CA LEU A 36 -4.11 -0.10 8.88
C LEU A 36 -4.09 0.92 10.02
N ALA A 37 -3.08 0.85 10.90
CA ALA A 37 -2.97 1.74 12.04
C ALA A 37 -2.89 3.21 11.59
N VAL A 38 -2.04 3.55 10.63
CA VAL A 38 -1.90 4.95 10.17
C VAL A 38 -3.20 5.46 9.55
N VAL A 39 -3.85 4.68 8.68
CA VAL A 39 -5.10 5.10 8.02
C VAL A 39 -6.22 5.23 9.04
N ILE A 40 -6.43 4.22 9.89
CA ILE A 40 -7.54 4.20 10.86
C ILE A 40 -7.35 5.28 11.90
N ILE A 41 -6.19 5.34 12.56
CA ILE A 41 -5.92 6.32 13.63
C ILE A 41 -5.94 7.73 13.05
N GLY A 42 -5.33 7.96 11.89
CA GLY A 42 -5.36 9.26 11.23
C GLY A 42 -6.79 9.71 10.93
N THR A 43 -7.61 8.84 10.33
CA THR A 43 -9.01 9.15 10.01
C THR A 43 -9.84 9.39 11.27
N LEU A 44 -9.73 8.53 12.27
CA LEU A 44 -10.44 8.68 13.54
C LEU A 44 -9.99 9.95 14.29
N GLY A 45 -8.73 10.36 14.17
CA GLY A 45 -8.22 11.62 14.71
C GLY A 45 -8.95 12.83 14.13
N PHE A 46 -9.12 12.90 12.81
CA PHE A 46 -9.90 13.96 12.18
C PHE A 46 -11.37 13.92 12.58
N VAL A 47 -11.99 12.73 12.62
CA VAL A 47 -13.37 12.57 13.08
C VAL A 47 -13.51 13.06 14.52
N PHE A 48 -12.58 12.70 15.40
CA PHE A 48 -12.58 13.15 16.79
C PHE A 48 -12.45 14.67 16.90
N LEU A 49 -11.54 15.28 16.12
CA LEU A 49 -11.38 16.74 16.08
C LEU A 49 -12.64 17.47 15.63
N ILE A 50 -13.36 16.93 14.65
CA ILE A 50 -14.65 17.49 14.20
C ILE A 50 -15.67 17.45 15.35
N ASN A 51 -15.75 16.34 16.07
CA ASN A 51 -16.75 16.15 17.12
C ASN A 51 -16.44 16.95 18.40
N ILE A 52 -15.18 16.96 18.87
CA ILE A 52 -14.83 17.60 20.15
C ILE A 52 -14.85 19.12 20.10
N ASN A 53 -14.55 19.70 18.94
CA ASN A 53 -14.58 21.15 18.75
C ASN A 53 -15.98 21.67 18.40
N GLU A 54 -16.99 20.78 18.35
CA GLU A 54 -18.33 21.09 17.86
C GLU A 54 -18.31 21.84 16.52
N SER A 55 -17.35 21.50 15.65
CA SER A 55 -17.11 22.24 14.41
C SER A 55 -18.35 22.21 13.52
N GLN A 56 -18.71 23.37 12.95
CA GLN A 56 -19.88 23.50 12.07
C GLN A 56 -19.52 24.22 10.76
N GLY A 57 -20.34 23.98 9.73
CA GLY A 57 -20.24 24.67 8.44
C GLY A 57 -18.86 24.53 7.80
N TRP A 58 -18.22 25.66 7.50
CA TRP A 58 -16.95 25.72 6.77
C TRP A 58 -15.76 25.09 7.51
N GLU A 59 -15.79 25.03 8.84
CA GLU A 59 -14.71 24.40 9.62
C GLU A 59 -14.67 22.89 9.37
N VAL A 60 -15.84 22.25 9.31
CA VAL A 60 -15.95 20.82 8.98
C VAL A 60 -15.43 20.56 7.58
N VAL A 61 -15.77 21.42 6.62
CA VAL A 61 -15.28 21.31 5.23
C VAL A 61 -13.77 21.43 5.18
N ALA A 62 -13.18 22.40 5.88
CA ALA A 62 -11.73 22.55 5.97
C ALA A 62 -11.06 21.30 6.57
N LEU A 63 -11.60 20.76 7.66
CA LEU A 63 -11.09 19.54 8.30
C LEU A 63 -11.20 18.31 7.38
N LEU A 64 -12.28 18.18 6.60
CA LEU A 64 -12.43 17.13 5.61
C LEU A 64 -11.41 17.28 4.47
N ILE A 65 -11.11 18.50 4.02
CA ILE A 65 -10.05 18.77 3.04
C ILE A 65 -8.68 18.39 3.62
N PHE A 66 -8.38 18.76 4.87
CA PHE A 66 -7.14 18.37 5.53
C PHE A 66 -7.01 16.85 5.68
N MET A 67 -8.11 16.16 6.00
CA MET A 67 -8.15 14.69 6.03
C MET A 67 -7.85 14.09 4.66
N ALA A 68 -8.42 14.66 3.58
CA ALA A 68 -8.13 14.22 2.22
C ALA A 68 -6.67 14.43 1.82
N ILE A 69 -6.07 15.57 2.19
CA ILE A 69 -4.64 15.84 1.98
C ILE A 69 -3.79 14.83 2.75
N PHE A 70 -4.12 14.54 4.01
CA PHE A 70 -3.44 13.53 4.81
C PHE A 70 -3.46 12.16 4.11
N HIS A 71 -4.62 11.71 3.62
CA HIS A 71 -4.72 10.46 2.88
C HIS A 71 -3.96 10.50 1.54
N ALA A 72 -3.93 11.64 0.84
CA ALA A 72 -3.17 11.79 -0.39
C ALA A 72 -1.66 11.70 -0.16
N ILE A 73 -1.14 12.33 0.90
CA ILE A 73 0.27 12.21 1.30
C ILE A 73 0.59 10.76 1.67
N TRP A 74 -0.30 10.10 2.43
CA TRP A 74 -0.13 8.70 2.79
C TRP A 74 -0.16 7.77 1.56
N LEU A 75 -1.04 8.05 0.59
CA LEU A 75 -1.10 7.33 -0.67
C LEU A 75 0.22 7.45 -1.44
N LEU A 76 0.76 8.66 -1.55
CA LEU A 76 2.04 8.92 -2.21
C LEU A 76 3.17 8.13 -1.55
N TYR A 77 3.20 8.09 -0.21
CA TYR A 77 4.15 7.27 0.54
C TYR A 77 4.05 5.78 0.15
N ILE A 78 2.85 5.20 0.11
CA ILE A 78 2.63 3.79 -0.25
C ILE A 78 3.05 3.51 -1.69
N ILE A 79 2.82 4.44 -2.62
CA ILE A 79 3.23 4.34 -4.04
C ILE A 79 4.76 4.30 -4.15
N ILE A 80 5.45 5.25 -3.52
CA ILE A 80 6.92 5.33 -3.53
C ILE A 80 7.50 4.03 -2.97
N GLU A 81 6.96 3.56 -1.85
CA GLU A 81 7.41 2.32 -1.24
C GLU A 81 7.13 1.09 -2.13
N ALA A 82 6.01 1.05 -2.86
CA ALA A 82 5.74 -0.02 -3.82
C ALA A 82 6.81 -0.11 -4.92
N VAL A 83 7.28 1.05 -5.42
CA VAL A 83 8.39 1.13 -6.39
C VAL A 83 9.71 0.65 -5.78
N ILE A 84 9.99 1.01 -4.53
CA ILE A 84 11.18 0.54 -3.80
C ILE A 84 11.12 -0.98 -3.60
N LEU A 85 9.97 -1.53 -3.21
CA LEU A 85 9.77 -2.96 -3.00
C LEU A 85 9.87 -3.76 -4.29
N GLN A 86 9.39 -3.20 -5.41
CA GLN A 86 9.60 -3.74 -6.75
C GLN A 86 11.09 -3.90 -7.07
N SER A 87 11.87 -2.84 -6.82
CA SER A 87 13.32 -2.82 -7.06
C SER A 87 14.05 -3.83 -6.16
N LYS A 88 13.55 -4.07 -4.95
CA LYS A 88 14.09 -5.04 -3.98
C LYS A 88 13.55 -6.47 -4.15
N LYS A 89 12.78 -6.76 -5.22
CA LYS A 89 12.13 -8.05 -5.48
C LYS A 89 11.24 -8.55 -4.32
N LYS A 90 10.74 -7.63 -3.48
CA LYS A 90 9.84 -7.94 -2.35
C LYS A 90 8.38 -7.90 -2.81
N PHE A 91 8.01 -8.83 -3.70
CA PHE A 91 6.75 -8.78 -4.42
C PHE A 91 5.51 -8.92 -3.55
N MET A 92 5.58 -9.69 -2.45
CA MET A 92 4.45 -9.87 -1.54
C MET A 92 4.09 -8.56 -0.82
N LEU A 93 5.09 -7.86 -0.27
CA LEU A 93 4.90 -6.55 0.36
C LEU A 93 4.42 -5.48 -0.65
N ARG A 94 4.96 -5.51 -1.88
CA ARG A 94 4.50 -4.63 -2.97
C ARG A 94 3.03 -4.87 -3.29
N ASN A 95 2.61 -6.14 -3.42
CA ASN A 95 1.21 -6.47 -3.72
C ASN A 95 0.27 -5.96 -2.64
N ILE A 96 0.66 -6.06 -1.37
CA ILE A 96 -0.10 -5.49 -0.27
C ILE A 96 -0.24 -3.97 -0.44
N ASN A 97 0.85 -3.25 -0.77
CA ASN A 97 0.76 -1.80 -1.06
C ASN A 97 -0.23 -1.49 -2.19
N LEU A 98 -0.21 -2.27 -3.27
CA LEU A 98 -1.13 -2.08 -4.40
C LEU A 98 -2.59 -2.30 -3.99
N ILE A 99 -2.87 -3.26 -3.12
CA ILE A 99 -4.22 -3.48 -2.57
C ILE A 99 -4.67 -2.25 -1.76
N PHE A 100 -3.81 -1.71 -0.89
CA PHE A 100 -4.11 -0.50 -0.11
C PHE A 100 -4.34 0.72 -1.01
N ILE A 101 -3.53 0.90 -2.05
CA ILE A 101 -3.70 1.95 -3.07
C ILE A 101 -5.08 1.82 -3.71
N LEU A 102 -5.43 0.62 -4.19
CA LEU A 102 -6.72 0.38 -4.85
C LEU A 102 -7.90 0.68 -3.91
N ILE A 103 -7.85 0.18 -2.67
CA ILE A 103 -8.91 0.42 -1.68
C ILE A 103 -9.08 1.93 -1.43
N LEU A 104 -7.99 2.66 -1.21
CA LEU A 104 -8.06 4.10 -0.93
C LEU A 104 -8.61 4.88 -2.13
N LEU A 105 -8.16 4.54 -3.35
CA LEU A 105 -8.70 5.13 -4.58
C LEU A 105 -10.18 4.82 -4.78
N LEU A 106 -10.65 3.62 -4.45
CA LEU A 106 -12.06 3.26 -4.52
C LEU A 106 -12.90 4.07 -3.53
N ILE A 107 -12.45 4.24 -2.29
CA ILE A 107 -13.15 5.04 -1.27
C ILE A 107 -13.33 6.48 -1.78
N TYR A 108 -12.25 7.10 -2.27
CA TYR A 108 -12.29 8.46 -2.79
C TYR A 108 -13.02 8.59 -4.13
N GLY A 109 -12.91 7.60 -5.00
CA GLY A 109 -13.63 7.56 -6.28
C GLY A 109 -15.14 7.47 -6.06
N ILE A 110 -15.58 6.56 -5.19
CA ILE A 110 -17.00 6.43 -4.81
C ILE A 110 -17.47 7.71 -4.12
N GLY A 111 -16.73 8.22 -3.13
CA GLY A 111 -17.07 9.45 -2.44
C GLY A 111 -17.17 10.65 -3.38
N GLY A 112 -16.24 10.77 -4.34
CA GLY A 112 -16.27 11.80 -5.37
C GLY A 112 -17.49 11.71 -6.28
N ILE A 113 -17.88 10.50 -6.70
CA ILE A 113 -19.10 10.27 -7.50
C ILE A 113 -20.34 10.70 -6.70
N PHE A 114 -20.44 10.36 -5.41
CA PHE A 114 -21.58 10.78 -4.59
C PHE A 114 -21.65 12.30 -4.41
N LEU A 115 -20.51 12.98 -4.30
CA LEU A 115 -20.46 14.43 -4.07
C LEU A 115 -20.62 15.27 -5.35
N PHE A 116 -20.10 14.79 -6.48
CA PHE A 116 -20.00 15.58 -7.72
C PHE A 116 -20.65 14.92 -8.95
N GLY A 117 -21.07 13.65 -8.86
CA GLY A 117 -21.63 12.89 -9.97
C GLY A 117 -23.13 13.09 -10.23
N PHE A 118 -23.82 13.83 -9.36
CA PHE A 118 -25.21 14.25 -9.54
C PHE A 118 -25.36 15.74 -9.95
N ALA A 119 -24.23 16.40 -10.28
CA ALA A 119 -24.20 17.77 -10.78
C ALA A 119 -24.35 17.83 -12.31
#